data_AF-A0A4C9H8I2-F1
#
_entry.id   AF-A0A4C9H8I2-F1
#
_cell.length_a   1.000
_cell.length_b   1.000
_cell.length_c   1.000
_cell.angle_alpha   90.00
_cell.angle_beta   90.00
_cell.angle_gamma   90.00
#
_symmetry.space_group_name_H-M   'P 1'
#
loop_
_entity.id
_entity.type
_entity.pdbx_description
1 polymer ?
#
loop_
_entity_poly.entity_id
_entity_poly.type
_entity_poly.pdbx_seq_one_letter_code
_entity_poly.pdbx_strand_id
1 'polypeptide(L)'
;MKSIQDVRRQNLNDLIDREFNGVQTRMAEKLGTQANLVNRWALGKKVIGDQVARKIEAVANKPRNWLDIDRSLSQEGFQPVGPSDIGQLAAHNLERWMSESRDLSTQGKLHRASGVAQVTISRLLNNEVSVSISTLENVASAFGRHGYELLIHPHDPATINYDRSRYALLPETEKAKIESYIEFVINQNEKNKQ
;
A
#
# COMPACT_ATOMS: atom_id res chain seq x y z
N MET A 1 -21.07 7.44 5.53
CA MET A 1 -20.69 6.79 6.80
C MET A 1 -20.51 5.31 6.52
N LYS A 2 -19.35 4.73 6.83
CA LYS A 2 -19.13 3.28 6.75
C LYS A 2 -19.88 2.59 7.89
N SER A 3 -20.41 1.39 7.65
CA SER A 3 -20.98 0.60 8.74
C SER A 3 -19.86 0.09 9.66
N ILE A 4 -20.16 -0.18 10.92
CA ILE A 4 -19.18 -0.79 11.84
C ILE A 4 -18.65 -2.13 11.32
N GLN A 5 -19.45 -2.85 10.51
CA GLN A 5 -19.07 -4.11 9.90
C GLN A 5 -18.02 -3.89 8.79
N ASP A 6 -18.19 -2.84 7.99
CA ASP A 6 -17.23 -2.44 6.96
C ASP A 6 -15.91 -1.96 7.59
N VAL A 7 -15.99 -1.20 8.68
CA VAL A 7 -14.82 -0.72 9.44
C VAL A 7 -14.04 -1.91 10.00
N ARG A 8 -14.71 -2.86 10.66
CA ARG A 8 -14.07 -4.08 11.18
C ARG A 8 -13.42 -4.90 10.08
N ARG A 9 -14.07 -5.05 8.93
CA ARG A 9 -13.52 -5.78 7.77
C ARG A 9 -12.26 -5.10 7.25
N GLN A 10 -12.30 -3.77 7.08
CA GLN A 10 -11.15 -3.01 6.61
C GLN A 10 -9.97 -3.17 7.57
N ASN A 11 -10.20 -2.90 8.86
CA ASN A 11 -9.17 -3.03 9.89
C ASN A 11 -8.63 -4.47 10.01
N LEU A 12 -9.47 -5.49 9.75
CA LEU A 12 -9.04 -6.89 9.70
C LEU A 12 -8.08 -7.14 8.53
N ASN A 13 -8.38 -6.65 7.33
CA ASN A 13 -7.51 -6.81 6.17
C ASN A 13 -6.17 -6.09 6.40
N ASP A 14 -6.20 -4.85 6.89
CA ASP A 14 -5.00 -4.07 7.20
C ASP A 14 -4.10 -4.81 8.22
N LEU A 15 -4.72 -5.47 9.21
CA LEU A 15 -4.04 -6.24 10.24
C LEU A 15 -3.43 -7.54 9.68
N ILE A 16 -4.14 -8.25 8.79
CA ILE A 16 -3.61 -9.44 8.10
C ILE A 16 -2.39 -9.05 7.25
N ASP A 17 -2.47 -7.94 6.53
CA ASP A 17 -1.40 -7.49 5.63
C ASP A 17 -0.18 -7.05 6.43
N ARG A 18 -0.35 -6.21 7.45
CA ARG A 18 0.77 -5.61 8.21
C ARG A 18 1.41 -6.56 9.23
N GLU A 19 0.61 -7.37 9.92
CA GLU A 19 1.08 -8.15 11.08
C GLU A 19 1.17 -9.65 10.82
N PHE A 20 0.52 -10.13 9.75
CA PHE A 20 0.51 -11.53 9.37
C PHE A 20 1.10 -11.76 7.97
N ASN A 21 1.76 -10.74 7.39
CA ASN A 21 2.40 -10.75 6.07
C ASN A 21 1.45 -11.16 4.94
N GLY A 22 0.18 -10.75 5.02
CA GLY A 22 -0.87 -11.14 4.06
C GLY A 22 -1.35 -12.59 4.21
N VAL A 23 -0.81 -13.36 5.16
CA VAL A 23 -1.09 -14.79 5.29
C VAL A 23 -2.22 -15.05 6.30
N GLN A 24 -3.43 -15.23 5.78
CA GLN A 24 -4.64 -15.51 6.57
C GLN A 24 -4.55 -16.78 7.43
N THR A 25 -3.78 -17.79 7.02
CA THR A 25 -3.61 -19.04 7.77
C THR A 25 -2.91 -18.82 9.11
N ARG A 26 -1.90 -17.93 9.16
CA ARG A 26 -1.19 -17.59 10.41
C ARG A 26 -2.12 -16.92 11.42
N MET A 27 -3.01 -16.05 10.95
CA MET A 27 -4.01 -15.43 11.79
C MET A 27 -5.02 -16.47 12.31
N ALA A 28 -5.44 -17.39 11.44
CA ALA A 28 -6.36 -18.46 11.79
C ALA A 28 -5.79 -19.39 12.87
N GLU A 29 -4.51 -19.75 12.75
CA GLU A 29 -3.77 -20.53 13.75
C GLU A 29 -3.75 -19.84 15.11
N LYS A 30 -3.37 -18.55 15.17
CA LYS A 30 -3.38 -17.81 16.45
C LYS A 30 -4.78 -17.63 17.03
N LEU A 31 -5.81 -17.54 16.18
CA LEU A 31 -7.21 -17.46 16.62
C LEU A 31 -7.78 -18.82 17.07
N GLY A 32 -7.08 -19.93 16.80
CA GLY A 32 -7.63 -21.27 16.97
C GLY A 32 -8.90 -21.46 16.13
N THR A 33 -8.89 -20.98 14.88
CA THR A 33 -10.03 -21.08 13.97
C THR A 33 -9.62 -21.54 12.57
N GLN A 34 -10.60 -21.86 11.73
CA GLN A 34 -10.33 -22.30 10.36
C GLN A 34 -9.97 -21.11 9.47
N ALA A 35 -8.95 -21.26 8.61
CA ALA A 35 -8.53 -20.23 7.66
C ALA A 35 -9.66 -19.78 6.73
N ASN A 36 -10.56 -20.70 6.34
CA ASN A 36 -11.75 -20.38 5.55
C ASN A 36 -12.68 -19.38 6.27
N LEU A 37 -12.75 -19.42 7.60
CA LEU A 37 -13.56 -18.49 8.37
C LEU A 37 -12.98 -17.07 8.33
N VAL A 38 -11.65 -16.94 8.45
CA VAL A 38 -10.92 -15.68 8.32
C VAL A 38 -11.09 -15.10 6.91
N ASN A 39 -10.98 -15.94 5.88
CA ASN A 39 -11.24 -15.55 4.48
C ASN A 39 -12.67 -15.01 4.30
N ARG A 40 -13.67 -15.68 4.86
CA ARG A 40 -15.07 -15.20 4.80
C ARG A 40 -15.28 -13.86 5.48
N TRP A 41 -14.55 -13.56 6.56
CA TRP A 41 -14.55 -12.24 7.19
C TRP A 41 -13.86 -11.19 6.32
N ALA A 42 -12.67 -11.48 5.81
CA ALA A 42 -11.89 -10.60 4.93
C ALA A 42 -12.66 -10.21 3.66
N LEU A 43 -13.35 -11.16 3.03
CA LEU A 43 -14.20 -10.93 1.85
C LEU A 43 -15.55 -10.26 2.17
N GLY A 44 -15.90 -10.09 3.45
CA GLY A 44 -17.22 -9.60 3.86
C GLY A 44 -18.38 -10.57 3.63
N LYS A 45 -18.10 -11.84 3.28
CA LYS A 45 -19.09 -12.93 3.16
C LYS A 45 -19.64 -13.41 4.51
N LYS A 46 -19.02 -12.98 5.60
CA LYS A 46 -19.48 -13.17 6.99
C LYS A 46 -19.14 -11.93 7.79
N VAL A 47 -20.08 -11.49 8.62
CA VAL A 47 -19.91 -10.32 9.47
C VAL A 47 -19.01 -10.64 10.68
N ILE A 48 -18.19 -9.67 11.08
CA ILE A 48 -17.41 -9.71 12.30
C ILE A 48 -18.27 -9.17 13.45
N GLY A 49 -18.83 -10.08 14.24
CA GLY A 49 -19.59 -9.74 15.45
C GLY A 49 -18.69 -9.25 16.58
N ASP A 50 -19.29 -8.70 17.65
CA ASP A 50 -18.55 -8.09 18.76
C ASP A 50 -17.57 -9.06 19.44
N GLN A 51 -18.03 -10.26 19.81
CA GLN A 51 -17.16 -11.29 20.43
C GLN A 51 -15.97 -11.67 19.55
N VAL A 52 -16.20 -11.78 18.23
CA VAL A 52 -15.15 -12.09 17.26
C VAL A 52 -14.17 -10.93 17.16
N ALA A 53 -14.66 -9.69 17.12
CA ALA A 53 -13.81 -8.51 17.11
C ALA A 53 -12.89 -8.46 18.35
N ARG A 54 -13.42 -8.66 19.56
CA ARG A 54 -12.60 -8.71 20.78
C ARG A 54 -11.55 -9.81 20.75
N LYS A 55 -11.89 -10.98 20.22
CA LYS A 55 -10.95 -12.10 20.11
C LYS A 55 -9.82 -11.77 19.13
N ILE A 56 -10.15 -11.14 17.99
CA ILE A 56 -9.15 -10.68 17.02
C ILE A 56 -8.23 -9.63 17.64
N GLU A 57 -8.78 -8.64 18.35
CA GLU A 57 -8.01 -7.61 19.04
C GLU A 57 -7.01 -8.24 20.03
N ALA A 58 -7.47 -9.19 20.86
CA ALA A 58 -6.61 -9.86 21.83
C ALA A 58 -5.46 -10.64 21.16
N VAL A 59 -5.76 -11.39 20.09
CA VAL A 59 -4.75 -12.20 19.37
C VAL A 59 -3.73 -11.35 18.63
N ALA A 60 -4.15 -10.18 18.14
CA ALA A 60 -3.27 -9.23 17.46
C ALA A 60 -2.60 -8.23 18.44
N ASN A 61 -2.73 -8.46 19.74
CA ASN A 61 -2.20 -7.59 20.79
C ASN A 61 -2.62 -6.11 20.60
N LYS A 62 -3.91 -5.89 20.31
CA LYS A 62 -4.50 -4.58 20.11
C LYS A 62 -5.38 -4.17 21.29
N PRO A 63 -5.49 -2.86 21.56
CA PRO A 63 -6.41 -2.37 22.58
C PRO A 63 -7.85 -2.73 22.23
N ARG A 64 -8.70 -2.80 23.25
CA ARG A 64 -10.13 -3.05 23.06
C ARG A 64 -10.75 -1.96 22.18
N ASN A 65 -11.69 -2.34 21.31
CA ASN A 65 -12.34 -1.47 20.32
C ASN A 65 -11.42 -1.02 19.18
N TRP A 66 -10.21 -1.55 19.08
CA TRP A 66 -9.33 -1.25 17.97
C TRP A 66 -9.96 -1.59 16.62
N LEU A 67 -10.70 -2.69 16.47
CA LEU A 67 -11.35 -3.02 15.19
C LEU A 67 -12.56 -2.14 14.85
N ASP A 68 -13.10 -1.40 15.81
CA ASP A 68 -14.33 -0.62 15.66
C ASP A 68 -14.09 0.83 15.23
N ILE A 69 -12.86 1.30 15.38
CA ILE A 69 -12.46 2.66 15.06
C ILE A 69 -12.25 2.75 13.55
N ASP A 70 -12.97 3.68 12.90
CA ASP A 70 -12.76 3.97 11.48
C ASP A 70 -11.42 4.68 11.29
N ARG A 71 -10.39 3.89 11.01
CA ARG A 71 -9.04 4.38 10.72
C ARG A 71 -8.87 4.88 9.30
N SER A 72 -9.91 4.88 8.47
CA SER A 72 -9.79 5.54 7.16
C SER A 72 -9.72 7.07 7.26
N LEU A 73 -10.13 7.65 8.40
CA LEU A 73 -9.96 9.07 8.72
C LEU A 73 -8.75 9.34 9.61
N SER A 74 -8.32 8.35 10.39
CA SER A 74 -7.02 8.33 11.07
C SER A 74 -6.05 7.52 10.22
N GLN A 75 -5.80 7.99 8.98
CA GLN A 75 -4.52 7.73 8.35
C GLN A 75 -3.47 8.07 9.41
N GLU A 76 -2.84 7.04 9.98
CA GLU A 76 -1.61 7.22 10.73
C GLU A 76 -0.74 8.10 9.84
N GLY A 77 -0.53 9.33 10.31
CA GLY A 77 0.23 10.32 9.58
C GLY A 77 1.56 9.69 9.19
N PHE A 78 2.00 10.01 7.98
CA PHE A 78 3.36 9.86 7.50
C PHE A 78 4.35 9.54 8.65
N GLN A 79 4.75 8.27 8.76
CA GLN A 79 5.91 7.92 9.56
C GLN A 79 7.12 7.99 8.63
N PRO A 80 8.12 8.86 8.93
CA PRO A 80 9.31 8.97 8.10
C PRO A 80 10.00 7.61 8.04
N VAL A 81 10.14 7.10 6.82
CA VAL A 81 10.63 5.76 6.49
C VAL A 81 12.10 5.65 6.89
N GLY A 82 12.44 4.73 7.81
CA GLY A 82 13.82 4.43 8.16
C GLY A 82 14.52 3.62 7.05
N PRO A 83 15.87 3.51 7.03
CA PRO A 83 16.61 2.79 5.99
C PRO A 83 16.21 1.30 5.82
N SER A 84 15.74 0.65 6.90
CA SER A 84 15.22 -0.73 6.89
C SER A 84 13.86 -0.87 6.19
N ASP A 85 13.15 0.25 6.06
CA ASP A 85 11.74 0.29 5.67
C ASP A 85 11.59 0.73 4.20
N ILE A 86 12.64 1.28 3.59
CA ILE A 86 12.64 1.66 2.16
C ILE A 86 12.51 0.42 1.26
N GLY A 87 13.19 -0.68 1.62
CA GLY A 87 13.06 -1.95 0.90
C GLY A 87 11.66 -2.56 1.04
N GLN A 88 11.06 -2.45 2.23
CA GLN A 88 9.67 -2.88 2.46
C GLN A 88 8.67 -2.02 1.68
N LEU A 89 8.91 -0.71 1.61
CA LEU A 89 8.11 0.21 0.82
C LEU A 89 8.17 -0.13 -0.67
N ALA A 90 9.37 -0.38 -1.18
CA ALA A 90 9.56 -0.82 -2.57
C ALA A 90 8.86 -2.14 -2.85
N ALA A 91 8.95 -3.11 -1.94
CA ALA A 91 8.26 -4.39 -2.04
C ALA A 91 6.74 -4.22 -2.07
N HIS A 92 6.19 -3.45 -1.13
CA HIS A 92 4.75 -3.20 -1.02
C HIS A 92 4.20 -2.47 -2.26
N ASN A 93 4.90 -1.44 -2.72
CA ASN A 93 4.54 -0.71 -3.92
C ASN A 93 4.59 -1.62 -5.16
N LEU A 94 5.61 -2.48 -5.27
CA LEU A 94 5.71 -3.44 -6.38
C LEU A 94 4.59 -4.48 -6.35
N GLU A 95 4.27 -5.04 -5.18
CA GLU A 95 3.18 -6.00 -5.02
C GLU A 95 1.84 -5.38 -5.42
N ARG A 96 1.60 -4.13 -4.99
CA ARG A 96 0.44 -3.36 -5.41
C ARG A 96 0.38 -3.21 -6.93
N TRP A 97 1.47 -2.79 -7.59
CA TRP A 97 1.50 -2.61 -9.04
C TRP A 97 1.26 -3.92 -9.79
N MET A 98 1.78 -5.05 -9.28
CA MET A 98 1.52 -6.37 -9.83
C MET A 98 0.03 -6.74 -9.68
N SER A 99 -0.59 -6.50 -8.53
CA SER A 99 -2.02 -6.80 -8.32
C SER A 99 -2.96 -5.97 -9.19
N GLU A 100 -2.58 -4.71 -9.47
CA GLU A 100 -3.35 -3.79 -10.32
C GLU A 100 -3.17 -4.09 -11.82
N SER A 101 -2.05 -4.70 -12.21
CA SER A 101 -1.72 -5.01 -13.61
C SER A 101 -2.27 -6.36 -14.06
N ARG A 102 -3.01 -6.40 -15.18
CA ARG A 102 -3.47 -7.67 -15.79
C ARG A 102 -2.31 -8.43 -16.46
N ASP A 103 -1.39 -7.69 -17.06
CA ASP A 103 -0.33 -8.23 -17.91
C ASP A 103 0.93 -8.61 -17.14
N LEU A 104 1.15 -8.00 -15.97
CA LEU A 104 2.32 -8.21 -15.11
C LEU A 104 1.96 -8.74 -13.72
N SER A 105 0.81 -9.43 -13.61
CA SER A 105 0.26 -9.92 -12.34
C SER A 105 1.08 -10.99 -11.61
N THR A 106 2.12 -11.55 -12.24
CA THR A 106 2.93 -12.62 -11.64
C THR A 106 4.42 -12.36 -11.83
N GLN A 107 5.24 -12.86 -10.90
CA GLN A 107 6.70 -12.69 -10.97
C GLN A 107 7.29 -13.25 -12.27
N GLY A 108 6.73 -14.34 -12.81
CA GLY A 108 7.16 -14.92 -14.08
C GLY A 108 6.82 -14.04 -15.30
N LYS A 109 5.68 -13.34 -15.27
CA LYS A 109 5.35 -12.33 -16.30
C LYS A 109 6.27 -11.12 -16.19
N LEU A 110 6.48 -10.63 -14.98
CA LEU A 110 7.35 -9.50 -14.69
C LEU A 110 8.82 -9.78 -15.06
N HIS A 111 9.32 -10.99 -14.80
CA HIS A 111 10.64 -11.44 -15.22
C HIS A 111 10.84 -11.29 -16.73
N ARG A 112 9.88 -11.78 -17.53
CA ARG A 112 9.94 -11.69 -19.00
C ARG A 112 9.89 -10.26 -19.51
N ALA A 113 9.12 -9.40 -18.86
CA ALA A 113 8.96 -8.00 -19.28
C ALA A 113 10.12 -7.09 -18.85
N SER A 114 10.67 -7.30 -17.66
CA SER A 114 11.74 -6.46 -17.09
C SER A 114 13.16 -6.95 -17.42
N GLY A 115 13.32 -8.19 -17.88
CA GLY A 115 14.63 -8.81 -18.07
C GLY A 115 15.37 -9.14 -16.76
N VAL A 116 14.76 -8.86 -15.61
CA VAL A 116 15.31 -9.16 -14.28
C VAL A 116 14.97 -10.59 -13.90
N ALA A 117 15.97 -11.37 -13.45
CA ALA A 117 15.76 -12.76 -13.03
C ALA A 117 14.64 -12.89 -11.98
N GLN A 118 13.79 -13.91 -12.14
CA GLN A 118 12.65 -14.13 -11.24
C GLN A 118 13.06 -14.27 -9.76
N VAL A 119 14.22 -14.89 -9.48
CA VAL A 119 14.78 -14.99 -8.12
C VAL A 119 15.07 -13.62 -7.53
N THR A 120 15.57 -12.68 -8.33
CA THR A 120 15.83 -11.30 -7.88
C THR A 120 14.54 -10.54 -7.58
N ILE A 121 13.50 -10.75 -8.39
CA ILE A 121 12.15 -10.20 -8.13
C ILE A 121 11.57 -10.76 -6.84
N SER A 122 11.72 -12.07 -6.59
CA SER A 122 11.27 -12.68 -5.33
C SER A 122 12.01 -12.11 -4.12
N ARG A 123 13.34 -11.92 -4.23
CA ARG A 123 14.15 -11.30 -3.16
C ARG A 123 13.74 -9.85 -2.88
N LEU A 124 13.38 -9.09 -3.92
CA LEU A 124 12.84 -7.73 -3.79
C LEU A 124 11.51 -7.74 -3.03
N LEU A 125 10.56 -8.59 -3.45
CA LEU A 125 9.24 -8.68 -2.82
C LEU A 125 9.30 -9.15 -1.37
N ASN A 126 10.23 -10.05 -1.04
CA ASN A 126 10.41 -10.54 0.32
C ASN A 126 11.31 -9.62 1.18
N ASN A 127 11.81 -8.51 0.62
CA ASN A 127 12.79 -7.63 1.26
C ASN A 127 14.01 -8.39 1.84
N GLU A 128 14.48 -9.41 1.12
CA GLU A 128 15.59 -10.27 1.57
C GLU A 128 16.97 -9.62 1.33
N VAL A 129 17.07 -8.73 0.35
CA VAL A 129 18.33 -8.10 -0.09
C VAL A 129 18.10 -6.66 -0.53
N SER A 130 19.07 -5.78 -0.26
CA SER A 130 19.10 -4.43 -0.84
C SER A 130 19.23 -4.52 -2.37
N VAL A 131 18.19 -4.06 -3.06
CA VAL A 131 18.12 -4.13 -4.53
C VAL A 131 18.87 -2.96 -5.17
N SER A 132 19.55 -3.21 -6.29
CA SER A 132 20.23 -2.15 -7.02
C SER A 132 19.23 -1.18 -7.67
N ILE A 133 19.60 0.09 -7.77
CA ILE A 133 18.79 1.12 -8.44
C ILE A 133 18.49 0.72 -9.89
N SER A 134 19.45 0.08 -10.57
CA SER A 134 19.25 -0.43 -11.94
C SER A 134 18.18 -1.51 -12.03
N THR A 135 18.11 -2.40 -11.04
CA THR A 135 17.07 -3.44 -10.98
C THR A 135 15.70 -2.82 -10.70
N LEU A 136 15.66 -1.82 -9.81
CA LEU A 136 14.47 -1.05 -9.50
C LEU A 136 13.91 -0.35 -10.75
N GLU A 137 14.77 0.30 -11.53
CA GLU A 137 14.38 0.97 -12.78
C GLU A 137 13.89 -0.01 -13.86
N ASN A 138 14.58 -1.15 -14.03
CA ASN A 138 14.18 -2.16 -15.02
C ASN A 138 12.82 -2.78 -14.69
N VAL A 139 12.56 -3.06 -13.40
CA VAL A 139 11.26 -3.56 -12.94
C VAL A 139 10.18 -2.51 -13.16
N ALA A 140 10.42 -1.25 -12.79
CA ALA A 140 9.45 -0.18 -12.96
C ALA A 140 9.15 0.13 -14.44
N SER A 141 10.17 0.11 -15.29
CA SER A 141 10.05 0.34 -16.73
C SER A 141 9.13 -0.67 -17.41
N ALA A 142 9.07 -1.91 -16.90
CA ALA A 142 8.12 -2.91 -17.41
C ALA A 142 6.66 -2.48 -17.21
N PHE A 143 6.37 -1.71 -16.16
CA PHE A 143 5.05 -1.11 -15.91
C PHE A 143 4.83 0.24 -16.62
N GLY A 144 5.81 0.73 -17.39
CA GLY A 144 5.80 2.10 -17.93
C GLY A 144 5.93 3.17 -16.85
N ARG A 145 6.56 2.84 -15.72
CA ARG A 145 6.79 3.72 -14.56
C ARG A 145 8.29 3.87 -14.29
N HIS A 146 8.64 4.76 -13.38
CA HIS A 146 10.03 4.97 -12.96
C HIS A 146 10.38 4.30 -11.65
N GLY A 147 11.63 3.91 -11.47
CA GLY A 147 12.13 3.21 -10.29
C GLY A 147 11.94 4.01 -9.01
N TYR A 148 12.15 5.33 -9.05
CA TYR A 148 11.99 6.18 -7.87
C TYR A 148 10.56 6.16 -7.30
N GLU A 149 9.54 5.85 -8.12
CA GLU A 149 8.15 5.77 -7.66
C GLU A 149 7.91 4.59 -6.71
N LEU A 150 8.71 3.53 -6.81
CA LEU A 150 8.67 2.43 -5.84
C LEU A 150 9.13 2.88 -4.45
N LEU A 151 9.88 3.97 -4.36
CA LEU A 151 10.42 4.50 -3.12
C LEU A 151 9.55 5.61 -2.50
N ILE A 152 8.45 6.00 -3.16
CA ILE A 152 7.54 7.03 -2.66
C ILE A 152 6.45 6.37 -1.81
N HIS A 153 6.20 6.92 -0.64
CA HIS A 153 5.11 6.44 0.21
C HIS A 153 3.75 6.85 -0.40
N PRO A 154 2.77 5.93 -0.57
CA PRO A 154 1.47 6.25 -1.18
C PRO A 154 0.67 7.35 -0.47
N HIS A 155 1.01 7.62 0.80
CA HIS A 155 0.40 8.65 1.65
C HIS A 155 1.40 9.74 2.03
N ASP A 156 2.48 9.92 1.27
CA ASP A 156 3.40 11.03 1.49
C ASP A 156 2.63 12.36 1.30
N PRO A 157 2.51 13.21 2.34
CA PRO A 157 1.80 14.48 2.25
C PRO A 157 2.46 15.46 1.27
N ALA A 158 3.74 15.24 0.91
CA ALA A 158 4.44 16.01 -0.10
C ALA A 158 4.16 15.51 -1.53
N THR A 159 3.44 14.39 -1.70
CA THR A 159 3.15 13.81 -3.01
C THR A 159 1.72 14.13 -3.45
N ILE A 160 1.59 14.68 -4.65
CA ILE A 160 0.28 14.90 -5.30
C ILE A 160 -0.10 13.63 -6.08
N ASN A 161 -1.31 13.12 -5.87
CA ASN A 161 -1.84 12.00 -6.64
C ASN A 161 -2.44 12.51 -7.97
N TYR A 162 -1.84 12.12 -9.10
CA TYR A 162 -2.33 12.43 -10.44
C TYR A 162 -1.87 11.36 -11.44
N ASP A 163 -2.51 11.32 -12.61
CA ASP A 163 -2.10 10.44 -13.71
C ASP A 163 -0.83 10.98 -14.39
N ARG A 164 0.33 10.41 -14.03
CA ARG A 164 1.65 10.80 -14.56
C ARG A 164 1.78 10.58 -16.06
N SER A 165 1.15 9.54 -16.60
CA SER A 165 1.20 9.26 -18.05
C SER A 165 0.48 10.35 -18.82
N ARG A 166 -0.70 10.77 -18.34
CA ARG A 166 -1.43 11.89 -18.95
C ARG A 166 -0.73 13.23 -18.74
N TYR A 167 -0.10 13.44 -17.59
CA TYR A 167 0.67 14.65 -17.32
C TYR A 167 1.91 14.76 -18.23
N ALA A 168 2.63 13.66 -18.46
CA ALA A 168 3.80 13.64 -19.33
C ALA A 168 3.45 14.02 -20.78
N LEU A 169 2.23 13.72 -21.23
CA LEU A 169 1.71 14.05 -22.57
C LEU A 169 1.24 15.51 -22.71
N LEU A 170 1.15 16.29 -21.63
CA LEU A 170 0.72 17.68 -21.69
C LEU A 170 1.77 18.57 -22.38
N PRO A 171 1.34 19.62 -23.10
CA PRO A 171 2.25 20.68 -23.56
C PRO A 171 2.92 21.38 -22.38
N GLU A 172 4.15 21.86 -22.57
CA GLU A 172 4.89 22.61 -21.54
C GLU A 172 4.12 23.84 -21.02
N THR A 173 3.31 24.47 -21.88
CA THR A 173 2.45 25.59 -21.48
C THR A 173 1.36 25.19 -20.48
N GLU A 174 0.82 23.98 -20.57
CA GLU A 174 -0.17 23.47 -19.61
C GLU A 174 0.49 23.00 -18.32
N LYS A 175 1.68 22.41 -18.40
CA LYS A 175 2.49 22.07 -17.22
C LYS A 175 2.83 23.32 -16.39
N ALA A 176 3.27 24.39 -17.06
CA ALA A 176 3.58 25.67 -16.40
C ALA A 176 2.38 26.29 -15.68
N LYS A 177 1.15 26.14 -16.22
CA LYS A 177 -0.07 26.59 -15.55
C LYS A 177 -0.34 25.80 -14.27
N ILE A 178 -0.14 24.48 -14.31
CA ILE A 178 -0.31 23.61 -13.14
C ILE A 178 0.69 24.00 -12.06
N GLU A 179 1.97 24.18 -12.41
CA GLU A 179 3.01 24.63 -11.48
C GLU A 179 2.67 26.01 -10.87
N SER A 180 2.29 26.98 -11.70
CA SER A 180 1.91 28.32 -11.25
C SER A 180 0.73 28.30 -10.28
N TYR A 181 -0.26 27.43 -10.52
CA TYR A 181 -1.42 27.29 -9.65
C TYR A 181 -1.07 26.66 -8.30
N ILE A 182 -0.21 25.64 -8.29
CA ILE A 182 0.29 25.02 -7.06
C ILE A 182 1.00 26.07 -6.20
N GLU A 183 1.91 26.83 -6.79
CA GLU A 183 2.64 27.90 -6.10
C GLU A 183 1.70 28.99 -5.56
N PHE A 184 0.71 29.40 -6.36
CA PHE A 184 -0.31 30.36 -5.93
C PHE A 184 -1.08 29.87 -4.69
N VAL A 185 -1.54 28.62 -4.69
CA VAL A 185 -2.30 28.03 -3.57
C VAL A 185 -1.45 27.92 -2.30
N ILE A 186 -0.16 27.58 -2.44
CA ILE A 186 0.78 27.54 -1.32
C ILE A 186 0.93 28.94 -0.72
N ASN A 187 1.25 29.93 -1.56
CA ASN A 187 1.43 31.33 -1.14
C ASN A 187 0.16 31.94 -0.52
N GLN A 188 -1.02 31.62 -1.04
CA GLN A 188 -2.30 32.08 -0.48
C GLN A 188 -2.54 31.53 0.92
N ASN A 189 -2.24 30.24 1.15
CA ASN A 189 -2.38 29.62 2.46
C ASN A 189 -1.37 30.16 3.48
N GLU A 190 -0.16 30.53 3.05
CA GLU A 190 0.80 31.20 3.92
C GLU A 190 0.32 32.59 4.35
N LYS A 191 -0.22 33.39 3.42
CA LYS A 191 -0.78 34.71 3.71
C LYS A 191 -2.00 34.67 4.63
N ASN A 192 -2.82 33.64 4.53
CA ASN A 192 -4.00 33.46 5.40
C ASN A 192 -3.65 32.93 6.81
N LYS A 193 -2.41 32.51 7.06
CA LYS A 193 -1.92 32.07 8.38
C LYS A 193 -1.23 33.18 9.18
N GLN A 194 -0.95 34.33 8.58
CA GLN A 194 -0.48 35.56 9.24
C GLN A 194 -1.67 36.39 9.72
#